data_AF-A0A6C0E2X0-F1
#
_entry.id   AF-A0A6C0E2X0-F1
#
_cell.length_a   1.000
_cell.length_b   1.000
_cell.length_c   1.000
_cell.angle_alpha   90.00
_cell.angle_beta   90.00
_cell.angle_gamma   90.00
#
_symmetry.space_group_name_H-M   'P 1'
#
loop_
_entity.id
_entity.type
_entity.pdbx_description
1 polymer ?
#
loop_
_entity_poly.entity_id
_entity_poly.type
_entity_poly.pdbx_seq_one_letter_code
_entity_poly.pdbx_strand_id
1 'polypeptide(L)'
;MPKHTQNNSDSESNENVVAHAAPQQPSVLSDYSTFDVKRLGFVSLKPTANAKQNVCLPKYLFDTSIEATKENAKRKGTNFYVKVGEIKMSKGGMYPYKEDYHGKEKNCKKRAQFKIAKDDSDKASAEFFALCEKIDKYMTEEINKNKNKNELLCTLTDKKEEKKCKGLTYKPMVQTKKPKKNIDADSDEEDSTKSDPYNYINVQLSKPKEYGTAKDTDYVEIDTQVFLQDNEEPERVKTVTDMEKFLRWNCKAEFVLQFFKVWIQNGGDYECSFGVKCSQIHITELASDSSSSSVPNSQLFSKSLFSSKKPNLASASGKQVEKEESEKEESEKEASEKEESENEDASEPEKEPTPEPTPVKGKGKKATTAKKH
;
A
#
# COMPACT_ATOMS: atom_id res chain seq x y z
N MET A 1 59.74 44.08 -8.26
CA MET A 1 58.54 43.54 -8.93
C MET A 1 58.42 42.05 -8.60
N PRO A 2 57.57 41.63 -7.64
CA PRO A 2 57.20 40.24 -7.47
C PRO A 2 55.86 39.95 -8.16
N LYS A 3 55.82 38.86 -8.93
CA LYS A 3 54.65 38.39 -9.68
C LYS A 3 53.65 37.77 -8.71
N HIS A 4 52.42 38.28 -8.71
CA HIS A 4 51.26 37.64 -8.09
C HIS A 4 50.81 36.46 -8.94
N THR A 5 50.85 35.25 -8.37
CA THR A 5 50.21 34.06 -8.95
C THR A 5 48.79 33.97 -8.39
N GLN A 6 47.78 34.16 -9.25
CA GLN A 6 46.38 33.89 -8.93
C GLN A 6 46.10 32.40 -9.11
N ASN A 7 45.72 31.73 -8.02
CA ASN A 7 45.14 30.39 -8.08
C ASN A 7 43.63 30.53 -8.26
N ASN A 8 43.12 30.21 -9.46
CA ASN A 8 41.71 29.95 -9.67
C ASN A 8 41.42 28.50 -9.22
N SER A 9 40.62 28.36 -8.17
CA SER A 9 40.05 27.08 -7.75
C SER A 9 38.66 26.94 -8.35
N ASP A 10 38.58 26.32 -9.52
CA ASP A 10 37.31 25.86 -10.10
C ASP A 10 36.79 24.70 -9.25
N SER A 11 35.72 24.95 -8.51
CA SER A 11 35.00 23.94 -7.73
C SER A 11 33.85 23.41 -8.56
N GLU A 12 34.13 22.39 -9.37
CA GLU A 12 33.11 21.59 -10.02
C GLU A 12 32.34 20.81 -8.94
N SER A 13 31.12 21.27 -8.66
CA SER A 13 30.17 20.55 -7.83
C SER A 13 29.60 19.39 -8.63
N ASN A 14 30.12 18.19 -8.37
CA ASN A 14 29.54 16.94 -8.84
C ASN A 14 28.19 16.72 -8.15
N GLU A 15 27.10 17.21 -8.75
CA GLU A 15 25.74 16.78 -8.42
C GLU A 15 25.58 15.32 -8.81
N ASN A 16 25.86 14.44 -7.86
CA ASN A 16 25.62 13.02 -7.99
C ASN A 16 24.10 12.79 -7.92
N VAL A 17 23.44 12.84 -9.08
CA VAL A 17 22.01 12.52 -9.22
C VAL A 17 21.85 11.03 -8.96
N VAL A 18 21.52 10.68 -7.70
CA VAL A 18 21.14 9.33 -7.33
C VAL A 18 19.85 9.00 -8.10
N ALA A 19 19.97 8.19 -9.14
CA ALA A 19 18.83 7.68 -9.88
C ALA A 19 18.01 6.79 -8.93
N HIS A 20 16.96 7.36 -8.34
CA HIS A 20 16.00 6.59 -7.57
C HIS A 20 15.34 5.57 -8.51
N ALA A 21 15.54 4.28 -8.23
CA ALA A 21 14.93 3.20 -9.00
C ALA A 21 13.42 3.43 -9.07
N ALA A 22 12.87 3.42 -10.28
CA ALA A 22 11.45 3.65 -10.50
C ALA A 22 10.60 2.68 -9.64
N PRO A 23 9.49 3.15 -9.05
CA PRO A 23 8.60 2.29 -8.28
C PRO A 23 8.18 1.10 -9.14
N GLN A 24 8.49 -0.12 -8.68
CA GLN A 24 8.11 -1.33 -9.41
C GLN A 24 6.58 -1.40 -9.48
N GLN A 25 6.03 -1.35 -10.68
CA GLN A 25 4.60 -1.56 -10.89
C GLN A 25 4.21 -2.98 -10.44
N PRO A 26 3.03 -3.15 -9.83
CA PRO A 26 2.56 -4.48 -9.44
C PRO A 26 2.38 -5.33 -10.70
N SER A 27 3.05 -6.48 -10.75
CA SER A 27 2.98 -7.39 -11.90
C SER A 27 1.64 -8.13 -12.02
N VAL A 28 0.86 -8.18 -10.94
CA VAL A 28 -0.46 -8.85 -10.91
C VAL A 28 -1.43 -8.05 -10.04
N LEU A 29 -2.58 -7.73 -10.60
CA LEU A 29 -3.72 -7.11 -9.89
C LEU A 29 -4.82 -8.17 -9.74
N SER A 30 -5.44 -8.21 -8.56
CA SER A 30 -6.61 -9.07 -8.36
C SER A 30 -7.88 -8.39 -8.86
N ASP A 31 -8.71 -9.16 -9.58
CA ASP A 31 -10.11 -8.83 -9.80
C ASP A 31 -10.95 -9.33 -8.62
N TYR A 32 -12.00 -8.59 -8.26
CA TYR A 32 -12.92 -8.90 -7.16
C TYR A 32 -13.60 -10.26 -7.34
N SER A 33 -13.93 -10.61 -8.58
CA SER A 33 -14.68 -11.81 -8.93
C SER A 33 -13.90 -13.11 -8.63
N THR A 34 -12.57 -13.06 -8.74
CA THR A 34 -11.68 -14.22 -8.58
C THR A 34 -11.00 -14.28 -7.22
N PHE A 35 -11.27 -13.32 -6.34
CA PHE A 35 -10.65 -13.25 -5.03
C PHE A 35 -11.12 -14.39 -4.11
N ASP A 36 -10.19 -15.26 -3.72
CA ASP A 36 -10.39 -16.30 -2.71
C ASP A 36 -9.51 -16.04 -1.49
N VAL A 37 -10.15 -15.70 -0.37
CA VAL A 37 -9.49 -15.38 0.89
C VAL A 37 -8.62 -16.54 1.43
N LYS A 38 -8.91 -17.79 1.06
CA LYS A 38 -8.12 -18.96 1.47
C LYS A 38 -6.73 -18.98 0.81
N ARG A 39 -6.53 -18.25 -0.28
CA ARG A 39 -5.25 -18.13 -0.99
C ARG A 39 -4.35 -17.05 -0.39
N LEU A 40 -4.79 -16.40 0.70
CA LEU A 40 -4.01 -15.44 1.46
C LEU A 40 -3.16 -16.16 2.50
N GLY A 41 -1.84 -16.04 2.37
CA GLY A 41 -0.87 -16.47 3.38
C GLY A 41 -0.14 -15.29 4.01
N PHE A 42 0.72 -15.58 4.99
CA PHE A 42 1.44 -14.57 5.74
C PHE A 42 2.89 -14.96 5.96
N VAL A 43 3.80 -14.01 5.73
CA VAL A 43 5.23 -14.15 6.02
C VAL A 43 5.53 -13.46 7.33
N SER A 44 6.01 -14.24 8.29
CA SER A 44 6.39 -13.74 9.62
C SER A 44 7.71 -12.98 9.55
N LEU A 45 7.80 -11.85 10.24
CA LEU A 45 9.06 -11.13 10.43
C LEU A 45 9.63 -11.35 11.82
N LYS A 46 10.94 -11.17 11.94
CA LYS A 46 11.62 -11.14 13.24
C LYS A 46 11.17 -9.89 13.99
N PRO A 47 10.69 -10.01 15.25
CA PRO A 47 10.40 -8.85 16.09
C PRO A 47 11.62 -7.94 16.21
N THR A 48 11.41 -6.64 16.01
CA THR A 48 12.44 -5.64 16.33
C THR A 48 12.43 -5.40 17.83
N ALA A 49 13.60 -5.36 18.45
CA ALA A 49 13.72 -5.06 19.89
C ALA A 49 13.02 -3.73 20.21
N ASN A 50 12.22 -3.71 21.28
CA ASN A 50 11.44 -2.54 21.72
C ASN A 50 10.37 -2.03 20.73
N ALA A 51 10.10 -2.75 19.64
CA ALA A 51 9.00 -2.36 18.76
C ALA A 51 7.66 -2.50 19.48
N LYS A 52 6.83 -1.47 19.33
CA LYS A 52 5.44 -1.46 19.83
C LYS A 52 4.54 -2.44 19.06
N GLN A 53 5.00 -2.94 17.91
CA GLN A 53 4.23 -3.80 17.04
C GLN A 53 5.14 -4.86 16.39
N ASN A 54 4.65 -6.09 16.32
CA ASN A 54 5.16 -7.09 15.37
C ASN A 54 4.40 -6.96 14.04
N VAL A 55 4.99 -7.52 12.98
CA VAL A 55 4.43 -7.44 11.63
C VAL A 55 4.47 -8.80 10.95
N CYS A 56 3.36 -9.18 10.33
CA CYS A 56 3.30 -10.23 9.32
C CYS A 56 3.01 -9.59 7.96
N LEU A 57 3.65 -10.06 6.89
CA LEU A 57 3.44 -9.56 5.54
C LEU A 57 2.47 -10.48 4.80
N PRO A 58 1.26 -10.03 4.45
CA PRO A 58 0.34 -10.83 3.65
C PRO A 58 0.94 -11.11 2.26
N LYS A 59 0.70 -12.32 1.77
CA LYS A 59 1.03 -12.80 0.43
C LYS A 59 -0.18 -13.47 -0.17
N TYR A 60 -0.44 -13.20 -1.45
CA TYR A 60 -1.55 -13.81 -2.16
C TYR A 60 -1.04 -14.73 -3.26
N LEU A 61 -1.60 -15.93 -3.34
CA LEU A 61 -1.25 -16.93 -4.33
C LEU A 61 -2.17 -16.80 -5.55
N PHE A 62 -1.76 -16.00 -6.54
CA PHE A 62 -2.58 -15.72 -7.73
C PHE A 62 -2.74 -16.92 -8.67
N ASP A 63 -1.71 -17.76 -8.80
CA ASP A 63 -1.74 -18.92 -9.67
C ASP A 63 -2.65 -20.00 -9.09
N THR A 64 -3.85 -20.14 -9.66
CA THR A 64 -4.90 -21.07 -9.20
C THR A 64 -4.54 -22.54 -9.38
N SER A 65 -3.52 -22.87 -10.20
CA SER A 65 -3.03 -24.23 -10.37
C SER A 65 -2.24 -24.73 -9.14
N ILE A 66 -1.73 -23.81 -8.32
CA ILE A 66 -1.00 -24.12 -7.10
C ILE A 66 -1.98 -24.27 -5.93
N GLU A 67 -1.83 -25.35 -5.16
CA GLU A 67 -2.63 -25.58 -3.95
C GLU A 67 -2.42 -24.45 -2.92
N ALA A 68 -3.51 -23.99 -2.31
CA ALA A 68 -3.53 -22.91 -1.33
C ALA A 68 -3.05 -23.37 0.05
N THR A 69 -1.75 -23.65 0.17
CA THR A 69 -1.09 -23.97 1.45
C THR A 69 -0.31 -22.77 1.99
N LYS A 70 -0.02 -22.78 3.30
CA LYS A 70 0.78 -21.73 3.96
C LYS A 70 2.18 -21.63 3.34
N GLU A 71 2.81 -22.77 3.08
CA GLU A 71 4.13 -22.90 2.48
C GLU A 71 4.15 -22.35 1.04
N ASN A 72 3.13 -22.68 0.24
CA ASN A 72 3.02 -22.19 -1.13
C ASN A 72 2.78 -20.67 -1.17
N ALA A 73 1.89 -20.15 -0.34
CA ALA A 73 1.68 -18.70 -0.24
C ALA A 73 2.95 -17.96 0.20
N LYS A 74 3.76 -18.55 1.08
CA LYS A 74 5.05 -17.97 1.52
C LYS A 74 6.12 -18.01 0.43
N ARG A 75 6.23 -19.10 -0.32
CA ARG A 75 7.29 -19.30 -1.35
C ARG A 75 6.94 -18.70 -2.71
N LYS A 76 5.68 -18.77 -3.11
CA LYS A 76 5.18 -18.43 -4.45
C LYS A 76 4.17 -17.30 -4.45
N GLY A 77 3.61 -16.95 -3.30
CA GLY A 77 2.70 -15.81 -3.19
C GLY A 77 3.42 -14.49 -3.38
N THR A 78 2.73 -13.53 -3.99
CA THR A 78 3.22 -12.18 -4.23
C THR A 78 2.51 -11.19 -3.31
N ASN A 79 2.92 -9.92 -3.35
CA ASN A 79 2.24 -8.88 -2.58
C ASN A 79 0.79 -8.73 -3.08
N PHE A 80 -0.16 -8.59 -2.15
CA PHE A 80 -1.57 -8.50 -2.51
C PHE A 80 -1.94 -7.07 -2.88
N TYR A 81 -2.10 -6.83 -4.19
CA TYR A 81 -2.60 -5.59 -4.75
C TYR A 81 -4.00 -5.76 -5.32
N VAL A 82 -4.83 -4.74 -5.11
CA VAL A 82 -6.19 -4.63 -5.63
C VAL A 82 -6.29 -3.33 -6.42
N LYS A 83 -6.82 -3.40 -7.64
CA LYS A 83 -7.24 -2.21 -8.38
C LYS A 83 -8.68 -1.89 -7.99
N VAL A 84 -8.87 -0.72 -7.41
CA VAL A 84 -10.18 -0.15 -7.11
C VAL A 84 -10.57 0.74 -8.26
N GLY A 85 -11.77 0.50 -8.80
CA GLY A 85 -12.35 1.35 -9.83
C GLY A 85 -12.63 2.76 -9.32
N GLU A 86 -13.21 3.58 -10.18
CA GLU A 86 -13.55 4.95 -9.86
C GLU A 86 -14.52 5.02 -8.68
N ILE A 87 -14.12 5.70 -7.61
CA ILE A 87 -14.97 5.99 -6.44
C ILE A 87 -15.09 7.51 -6.30
N LYS A 88 -16.32 8.00 -6.13
CA LYS A 88 -16.55 9.38 -5.69
C LYS A 88 -16.25 9.54 -4.20
N MET A 89 -15.31 10.42 -3.86
CA MET A 89 -14.90 10.73 -2.49
C MET A 89 -15.90 11.67 -1.80
N SER A 90 -17.14 11.21 -1.65
CA SER A 90 -18.25 11.94 -1.04
C SER A 90 -18.23 11.92 0.49
N LYS A 91 -17.42 11.05 1.10
CA LYS A 91 -17.15 10.95 2.55
C LYS A 91 -15.70 10.52 2.76
N GLY A 92 -15.11 10.90 3.89
CA GLY A 92 -13.71 10.58 4.17
C GLY A 92 -12.74 11.53 3.45
N GLY A 93 -11.87 10.97 2.61
CA GLY A 93 -10.78 11.70 1.96
C GLY A 93 -9.59 11.93 2.88
N MET A 94 -8.70 12.82 2.45
CA MET A 94 -7.60 13.28 3.27
C MET A 94 -8.05 14.42 4.18
N TYR A 95 -7.64 14.37 5.45
CA TYR A 95 -8.05 15.40 6.40
C TYR A 95 -7.27 16.71 6.17
N PRO A 96 -7.97 17.86 6.25
CA PRO A 96 -7.31 19.15 6.30
C PRO A 96 -6.31 19.21 7.45
N TYR A 97 -5.19 19.91 7.25
CA TYR A 97 -4.24 20.15 8.32
C TYR A 97 -4.90 20.89 9.48
N LYS A 98 -4.56 20.45 10.69
CA LYS A 98 -5.00 21.02 11.99
C LYS A 98 -3.88 20.79 12.98
N GLU A 99 -3.27 21.86 13.48
CA GLU A 99 -2.07 21.79 14.33
C GLU A 99 -2.33 21.00 15.62
N ASP A 100 -3.47 21.18 16.29
CA ASP A 100 -3.80 20.48 17.54
C ASP A 100 -3.81 18.95 17.40
N TYR A 101 -4.20 18.45 16.22
CA TYR A 101 -4.31 17.02 15.97
C TYR A 101 -3.05 16.45 15.31
N HIS A 102 -2.45 17.21 14.39
CA HIS A 102 -1.35 16.76 13.55
C HIS A 102 0.03 17.15 14.09
N GLY A 103 0.12 18.06 15.05
CA GLY A 103 1.37 18.72 15.46
C GLY A 103 1.75 19.86 14.51
N LYS A 104 2.93 20.45 14.73
CA LYS A 104 3.44 21.62 13.98
C LYS A 104 3.80 21.33 12.52
N GLU A 105 4.04 20.07 12.18
CA GLU A 105 4.48 19.67 10.84
C GLU A 105 3.28 19.36 9.93
N LYS A 106 3.16 20.09 8.83
CA LYS A 106 2.07 19.92 7.86
C LYS A 106 2.16 18.58 7.13
N ASN A 107 3.35 18.04 6.92
CA ASN A 107 3.56 16.79 6.19
C ASN A 107 3.83 15.63 7.15
N CYS A 108 3.07 15.53 8.24
CA CYS A 108 3.39 14.58 9.30
C CYS A 108 2.88 13.15 9.05
N LYS A 109 3.44 12.18 9.79
CA LYS A 109 3.02 10.76 9.75
C LYS A 109 1.53 10.54 10.00
N LYS A 110 0.89 11.38 10.82
CA LYS A 110 -0.56 11.30 11.11
C LYS A 110 -1.41 11.69 9.91
N ARG A 111 -0.92 12.57 9.03
CA ARG A 111 -1.59 13.02 7.80
C ARG A 111 -1.31 12.16 6.58
N ALA A 112 -0.24 11.36 6.59
CA ALA A 112 0.13 10.46 5.50
C ALA A 112 -0.83 9.24 5.35
N GLN A 113 -2.12 9.47 5.50
CA GLN A 113 -3.22 8.53 5.36
C GLN A 113 -4.51 9.28 5.01
N PHE A 114 -5.41 8.60 4.30
CA PHE A 114 -6.74 9.09 3.97
C PHE A 114 -7.78 8.01 4.23
N LYS A 115 -9.06 8.36 4.18
CA LYS A 115 -10.16 7.41 4.34
C LYS A 115 -10.92 7.23 3.05
N ILE A 116 -11.13 5.99 2.64
CA ILE A 116 -12.13 5.64 1.62
C ILE A 116 -13.40 5.26 2.36
N ALA A 117 -14.51 5.93 2.08
CA ALA A 117 -15.80 5.63 2.67
C ALA A 117 -16.57 4.62 1.82
N LYS A 118 -17.35 3.76 2.48
CA LYS A 118 -18.29 2.86 1.81
C LYS A 118 -19.44 3.67 1.25
N ASP A 119 -19.75 3.44 -0.01
CA ASP A 119 -20.92 3.97 -0.70
C ASP A 119 -21.59 2.82 -1.44
N ASP A 120 -22.73 2.33 -0.93
CA ASP A 120 -23.46 1.20 -1.51
C ASP A 120 -24.10 1.55 -2.86
N SER A 121 -24.18 2.84 -3.24
CA SER A 121 -24.68 3.28 -4.53
C SER A 121 -23.60 3.27 -5.63
N ASP A 122 -22.33 3.26 -5.25
CA ASP A 122 -21.18 3.20 -6.14
C ASP A 122 -20.70 1.74 -6.25
N LYS A 123 -20.74 1.19 -7.48
CA LYS A 123 -20.39 -0.21 -7.73
C LYS A 123 -18.94 -0.53 -7.31
N ALA A 124 -17.98 0.34 -7.62
CA ALA A 124 -16.57 0.10 -7.31
C ALA A 124 -16.32 0.14 -5.79
N SER A 125 -16.98 1.07 -5.10
CA SER A 125 -16.96 1.13 -3.63
C SER A 125 -17.58 -0.13 -3.02
N ALA A 126 -18.76 -0.54 -3.47
CA ALA A 126 -19.44 -1.74 -2.97
C ALA A 126 -18.60 -3.02 -3.15
N GLU A 127 -18.03 -3.24 -4.35
CA GLU A 127 -17.17 -4.40 -4.64
C GLU A 127 -15.91 -4.40 -3.78
N PHE A 128 -15.28 -3.23 -3.63
CA PHE A 128 -14.10 -3.09 -2.78
C PHE A 128 -14.38 -3.38 -1.31
N PHE A 129 -15.47 -2.84 -0.76
CA PHE A 129 -15.84 -3.12 0.62
C PHE A 129 -16.29 -4.58 0.83
N ALA A 130 -16.93 -5.21 -0.14
CA ALA A 130 -17.25 -6.63 -0.08
C ALA A 130 -15.98 -7.51 0.01
N LEU A 131 -14.92 -7.16 -0.72
CA LEU A 131 -13.61 -7.83 -0.60
C LEU A 131 -13.00 -7.62 0.80
N CYS A 132 -12.99 -6.38 1.30
CA CYS A 132 -12.48 -6.08 2.65
C CYS A 132 -13.27 -6.84 3.73
N GLU A 133 -14.60 -6.86 3.64
CA GLU A 133 -15.49 -7.58 4.56
C GLU A 133 -15.27 -9.10 4.50
N LYS A 134 -14.96 -9.66 3.32
CA LYS A 134 -14.60 -11.08 3.16
C LYS A 134 -13.29 -11.41 3.89
N ILE A 135 -12.29 -10.53 3.80
CA ILE A 135 -11.04 -10.66 4.57
C ILE A 135 -11.32 -10.52 6.07
N ASP A 136 -12.05 -9.49 6.48
CA ASP A 136 -12.36 -9.24 7.89
C ASP A 136 -13.12 -10.42 8.52
N LYS A 137 -14.09 -11.00 7.79
CA LYS A 137 -14.83 -12.20 8.21
C LYS A 137 -13.89 -13.40 8.39
N TYR A 138 -13.01 -13.66 7.44
CA TYR A 138 -12.04 -14.75 7.52
C TYR A 138 -11.10 -14.58 8.72
N MET A 139 -10.52 -13.40 8.89
CA MET A 139 -9.61 -13.11 10.00
C MET A 139 -10.31 -13.16 11.36
N THR A 140 -11.55 -12.69 11.44
CA THR A 140 -12.37 -12.80 12.66
C THR A 140 -12.63 -14.26 13.01
N GLU A 141 -12.96 -15.08 12.02
CA GLU A 141 -13.13 -16.52 12.21
C GLU A 141 -11.83 -17.17 12.71
N GLU A 142 -10.74 -16.98 11.99
CA GLU A 142 -9.46 -17.63 12.30
C GLU A 142 -8.82 -17.16 13.60
N ILE A 143 -8.86 -15.85 13.88
CA ILE A 143 -8.19 -15.26 15.03
C ILE A 143 -9.12 -15.20 16.24
N ASN A 144 -10.30 -14.60 16.11
CA ASN A 144 -11.16 -14.32 17.28
C ASN A 144 -11.91 -15.57 17.74
N LYS A 145 -12.41 -16.39 16.80
CA LYS A 145 -13.16 -17.61 17.15
C LYS A 145 -12.26 -18.82 17.26
N ASN A 146 -11.44 -19.08 16.26
CA ASN A 146 -10.53 -20.23 16.21
C ASN A 146 -9.24 -20.01 17.01
N LYS A 147 -9.03 -18.84 17.63
CA LYS A 147 -7.88 -18.53 18.49
C LYS A 147 -6.54 -18.80 17.79
N ASN A 148 -6.47 -18.47 16.50
CA ASN A 148 -5.31 -18.66 15.65
C ASN A 148 -4.79 -20.12 15.69
N LYS A 149 -5.70 -21.12 15.74
CA LYS A 149 -5.35 -22.55 15.81
C LYS A 149 -4.54 -23.02 14.61
N ASN A 150 -4.86 -22.52 13.42
CA ASN A 150 -4.20 -22.86 12.16
C ASN A 150 -2.88 -22.12 11.92
N GLU A 151 -2.34 -21.44 12.95
CA GLU A 151 -1.05 -20.74 12.88
C GLU A 151 -0.95 -19.72 11.73
N LEU A 152 -2.07 -19.04 11.47
CA LEU A 152 -2.20 -18.06 10.41
C LEU A 152 -1.23 -16.88 10.62
N LEU A 153 -1.14 -16.40 11.87
CA LEU A 153 -0.22 -15.34 12.27
C LEU A 153 0.85 -15.88 13.22
N CYS A 154 2.11 -15.78 12.80
CA CYS A 154 3.29 -16.19 13.56
C CYS A 154 4.31 -15.04 13.65
N THR A 155 5.24 -15.15 14.60
CA THR A 155 6.47 -14.36 14.65
C THR A 155 7.67 -15.23 14.39
N LEU A 156 8.74 -14.65 13.85
CA LEU A 156 9.98 -15.36 13.64
C LEU A 156 10.89 -15.24 14.89
N THR A 157 11.35 -16.35 15.44
CA THR A 157 12.30 -16.35 16.56
C THR A 157 13.71 -15.98 16.10
N ASP A 158 14.64 -15.77 17.04
CA ASP A 158 16.06 -15.57 16.73
C ASP A 158 16.67 -16.73 15.94
N LYS A 159 16.12 -17.94 16.12
CA LYS A 159 16.54 -19.17 15.42
C LYS A 159 15.90 -19.33 14.04
N LYS A 160 15.18 -18.31 13.54
CA LYS A 160 14.40 -18.37 12.29
C LYS A 160 13.26 -19.41 12.30
N GLU A 161 12.79 -19.79 13.49
CA GLU A 161 11.64 -20.68 13.64
C GLU A 161 10.36 -19.84 13.72
N GLU A 162 9.26 -20.32 13.15
CA GLU A 162 7.97 -19.66 13.32
C GLU A 162 7.34 -20.05 14.65
N LYS A 163 6.91 -19.05 15.41
CA LYS A 163 6.16 -19.23 16.66
C LYS A 163 4.79 -18.59 16.52
N LYS A 164 3.75 -19.39 16.70
CA LYS A 164 2.36 -18.93 16.71
C LYS A 164 2.15 -17.78 17.70
N CYS A 165 1.50 -16.72 17.23
CA CYS A 165 1.00 -15.64 18.07
C CYS A 165 -0.20 -16.11 18.91
N LYS A 166 -0.15 -15.88 20.23
CA LYS A 166 -1.19 -16.29 21.20
C LYS A 166 -1.95 -15.06 21.72
N GLY A 167 -3.20 -15.27 22.14
CA GLY A 167 -4.01 -14.21 22.76
C GLY A 167 -4.45 -13.08 21.82
N LEU A 168 -4.39 -13.30 20.51
CA LEU A 168 -4.69 -12.27 19.53
C LEU A 168 -6.18 -11.90 19.51
N THR A 169 -6.44 -10.61 19.31
CA THR A 169 -7.77 -10.09 18.96
C THR A 169 -7.70 -9.33 17.64
N TYR A 170 -8.32 -9.87 16.60
CA TYR A 170 -8.47 -9.21 15.32
C TYR A 170 -9.49 -8.06 15.39
N LYS A 171 -9.07 -6.88 14.92
CA LYS A 171 -9.93 -5.74 14.65
C LYS A 171 -10.16 -5.63 13.14
N PRO A 172 -11.43 -5.56 12.70
CA PRO A 172 -11.76 -5.34 11.29
C PRO A 172 -11.10 -4.08 10.73
N MET A 173 -10.62 -4.16 9.48
CA MET A 173 -10.07 -3.01 8.78
C MET A 173 -11.19 -2.04 8.34
N VAL A 174 -12.38 -2.56 8.08
CA VAL A 174 -13.59 -1.77 7.87
C VAL A 174 -14.08 -1.26 9.23
N GLN A 175 -14.03 0.06 9.41
CA GLN A 175 -14.38 0.73 10.65
C GLN A 175 -15.61 1.61 10.46
N THR A 176 -16.47 1.70 11.48
CA THR A 176 -17.59 2.64 11.49
C THR A 176 -17.19 3.92 12.20
N LYS A 177 -17.29 5.06 11.52
CA LYS A 177 -17.14 6.37 12.17
C LYS A 177 -18.36 6.59 13.05
N LYS A 178 -18.16 6.73 14.36
CA LYS A 178 -19.24 7.08 15.28
C LYS A 178 -19.56 8.58 15.16
N PRO A 179 -20.83 8.99 15.23
CA PRO A 179 -21.16 10.40 15.35
C PRO A 179 -20.48 10.96 16.59
N LYS A 180 -19.94 12.19 16.50
CA LYS A 180 -19.47 12.90 17.69
C LYS A 180 -20.68 13.05 18.61
N LYS A 181 -20.62 12.48 19.81
CA LYS A 181 -21.58 12.86 20.85
C LYS A 181 -21.28 14.32 21.16
N ASN A 182 -22.30 15.18 21.17
CA ASN A 182 -22.15 16.56 21.66
C ASN A 182 -21.64 16.44 23.11
N ILE A 183 -20.35 16.69 23.27
CA ILE A 183 -19.73 16.81 24.59
C ILE A 183 -19.92 18.29 24.93
N ASP A 184 -20.74 18.49 25.96
CA ASP A 184 -21.11 19.72 26.65
C ASP A 184 -22.11 20.64 25.93
N ALA A 185 -23.26 20.78 26.61
CA ALA A 185 -24.43 21.56 26.22
C ALA A 185 -24.29 23.07 26.48
N ASP A 186 -23.06 23.56 26.66
CA ASP A 186 -22.76 24.97 27.02
C ASP A 186 -21.91 25.70 25.96
N SER A 187 -21.75 25.12 24.76
CA SER A 187 -21.09 25.79 23.65
C SER A 187 -22.14 26.19 22.60
N ASP A 188 -22.48 27.48 22.59
CA ASP A 188 -23.37 28.18 21.64
C ASP A 188 -22.83 28.21 20.18
N GLU A 189 -22.14 27.15 19.74
CA GLU A 189 -21.78 26.97 18.33
C GLU A 189 -22.82 26.07 17.63
N GLU A 190 -23.84 26.74 17.09
CA GLU A 190 -25.07 26.21 16.50
C GLU A 190 -24.92 25.37 15.22
N ASP A 191 -23.72 24.91 14.84
CA ASP A 191 -23.52 24.31 13.50
C ASP A 191 -22.67 23.03 13.44
N SER A 192 -22.64 22.26 14.53
CA SER A 192 -22.14 20.88 14.46
C SER A 192 -23.18 19.96 13.82
N THR A 193 -23.30 20.04 12.50
CA THR A 193 -24.07 19.08 11.69
C THR A 193 -23.72 17.64 12.12
N LYS A 194 -24.71 16.94 12.68
CA LYS A 194 -24.58 15.55 13.11
C LYS A 194 -24.26 14.71 11.88
N SER A 195 -22.98 14.41 11.67
CA SER A 195 -22.55 13.55 10.58
C SER A 195 -23.04 12.12 10.86
N ASP A 196 -23.83 11.57 9.94
CA ASP A 196 -24.29 10.18 10.00
C ASP A 196 -23.10 9.22 10.12
N PRO A 197 -23.22 8.14 10.91
CA PRO A 197 -22.21 7.10 10.93
C PRO A 197 -22.03 6.51 9.54
N TYR A 198 -20.78 6.26 9.16
CA TYR A 198 -20.45 5.61 7.89
C TYR A 198 -19.27 4.67 8.06
N ASN A 199 -19.25 3.62 7.24
CA ASN A 199 -18.14 2.67 7.18
C ASN A 199 -17.01 3.22 6.32
N TYR A 200 -15.79 2.98 6.73
CA TYR A 200 -14.60 3.44 6.01
C TYR A 200 -13.43 2.49 6.24
N ILE A 201 -12.41 2.61 5.40
CA ILE A 201 -11.08 2.04 5.65
C ILE A 201 -10.04 3.15 5.75
N ASN A 202 -9.00 2.96 6.56
CA ASN A 202 -7.84 3.86 6.58
C ASN A 202 -6.80 3.35 5.58
N VAL A 203 -6.39 4.21 4.67
CA VAL A 203 -5.40 3.92 3.63
C VAL A 203 -4.18 4.81 3.85
N GLN A 204 -3.01 4.19 4.01
CA GLN A 204 -1.75 4.92 4.15
C GLN A 204 -1.20 5.30 2.78
N LEU A 205 -0.60 6.48 2.66
CA LEU A 205 0.18 6.82 1.48
C LEU A 205 1.49 6.01 1.48
N SER A 206 1.92 5.56 0.30
CA SER A 206 3.25 4.95 0.15
C SER A 206 4.35 5.95 0.49
N LYS A 207 5.41 5.45 1.12
CA LYS A 207 6.58 6.21 1.54
C LYS A 207 7.84 5.56 0.96
N PRO A 208 8.90 6.33 0.68
CA PRO A 208 10.16 5.79 0.20
C PRO A 208 10.74 4.76 1.18
N LYS A 209 11.40 3.71 0.65
CA LYS A 209 12.01 2.64 1.48
C LYS A 209 13.07 3.17 2.45
N GLU A 210 13.74 4.26 2.10
CA GLU A 210 14.85 4.86 2.86
C GLU A 210 14.39 5.66 4.09
N TYR A 211 13.08 5.84 4.30
CA TYR A 211 12.54 6.60 5.44
C TYR A 211 12.80 5.96 6.82
N GLY A 212 13.50 4.83 6.88
CA GLY A 212 13.78 4.06 8.10
C GLY A 212 15.00 4.52 8.90
N THR A 213 15.85 5.41 8.36
CA THR A 213 17.12 5.83 9.00
C THR A 213 17.11 7.29 9.50
N ALA A 214 16.15 8.10 9.08
CA ALA A 214 16.05 9.49 9.52
C ALA A 214 15.47 9.57 10.95
N LYS A 215 16.32 9.96 11.90
CA LYS A 215 15.97 10.28 13.29
C LYS A 215 14.86 11.33 13.33
N ASP A 216 13.81 11.06 14.11
CA ASP A 216 12.91 12.03 14.77
C ASP A 216 12.29 13.19 13.97
N THR A 217 12.33 13.19 12.63
CA THR A 217 11.54 14.16 11.87
C THR A 217 10.10 13.65 11.75
N ASP A 218 9.16 14.46 12.21
CA ASP A 218 7.73 14.20 12.04
C ASP A 218 7.29 14.30 10.58
N TYR A 219 8.10 14.94 9.73
CA TYR A 219 7.93 15.06 8.28
C TYR A 219 7.77 13.68 7.63
N VAL A 220 7.22 13.65 6.40
CA VAL A 220 7.00 12.45 5.59
C VAL A 220 7.04 12.83 4.13
N GLU A 221 7.90 12.15 3.39
CA GLU A 221 7.83 12.10 1.93
C GLU A 221 6.91 10.97 1.47
N ILE A 222 6.24 11.19 0.36
CA ILE A 222 5.35 10.20 -0.26
C ILE A 222 5.93 9.70 -1.59
N ASP A 223 5.70 8.41 -1.83
CA ASP A 223 6.09 7.65 -3.04
C ASP A 223 4.84 7.14 -3.78
N THR A 224 3.67 7.70 -3.46
CA THR A 224 2.41 7.36 -4.13
C THR A 224 2.37 8.08 -5.46
N GLN A 225 2.26 7.34 -6.57
CA GLN A 225 2.13 7.96 -7.89
C GLN A 225 0.73 8.53 -8.06
N VAL A 226 0.63 9.74 -8.59
CA VAL A 226 -0.64 10.43 -8.81
C VAL A 226 -0.79 10.73 -10.29
N PHE A 227 -1.82 10.20 -10.92
CA PHE A 227 -2.18 10.51 -12.30
C PHE A 227 -3.41 11.42 -12.28
N LEU A 228 -3.43 12.43 -13.13
CA LEU A 228 -4.56 13.36 -13.24
C LEU A 228 -5.25 13.20 -14.58
N GLN A 229 -6.54 12.88 -14.54
CA GLN A 229 -7.40 12.77 -15.71
C GLN A 229 -6.71 11.91 -16.79
N ASP A 230 -6.60 12.45 -17.98
CA ASP A 230 -6.06 11.81 -19.15
C ASP A 230 -4.51 11.83 -19.20
N ASN A 231 -3.82 12.31 -18.16
CA ASN A 231 -2.35 12.38 -18.12
C ASN A 231 -1.72 11.01 -17.84
N GLU A 232 -0.86 10.56 -18.76
CA GLU A 232 -0.11 9.30 -18.65
C GLU A 232 1.11 9.41 -17.74
N GLU A 233 1.67 10.62 -17.60
CA GLU A 233 2.80 10.84 -16.72
C GLU A 233 2.30 11.15 -15.30
N PRO A 234 2.91 10.55 -14.27
CA PRO A 234 2.53 10.84 -12.90
C PRO A 234 2.92 12.28 -12.53
N GLU A 235 2.00 13.00 -11.93
CA GLU A 235 2.26 14.29 -11.32
C GLU A 235 3.30 14.18 -10.20
N ARG A 236 4.13 15.22 -10.10
CA ARG A 236 5.21 15.28 -9.10
C ARG A 236 4.65 15.62 -7.72
N VAL A 237 4.10 14.62 -7.02
CA VAL A 237 3.53 14.76 -5.68
C VAL A 237 4.48 14.15 -4.65
N LYS A 238 5.25 15.00 -3.94
CA LYS A 238 6.26 14.55 -2.96
C LYS A 238 5.82 14.63 -1.51
N THR A 239 4.82 15.46 -1.22
CA THR A 239 4.39 15.74 0.16
C THR A 239 2.90 15.49 0.35
N VAL A 240 2.49 15.34 1.61
CA VAL A 240 1.07 15.20 1.95
C VAL A 240 0.29 16.47 1.57
N THR A 241 0.91 17.64 1.70
CA THR A 241 0.29 18.91 1.30
C THR A 241 0.07 19.00 -0.21
N ASP A 242 0.96 18.43 -1.02
CA ASP A 242 0.75 18.36 -2.48
C ASP A 242 -0.40 17.41 -2.83
N MET A 243 -0.46 16.25 -2.18
CA MET A 243 -1.55 15.28 -2.37
C MET A 243 -2.92 15.90 -2.06
N GLU A 244 -2.99 16.80 -1.08
CA GLU A 244 -4.22 17.48 -0.63
C GLU A 244 -4.83 18.35 -1.71
N LYS A 245 -4.00 18.85 -2.64
CA LYS A 245 -4.48 19.68 -3.75
C LYS A 245 -5.36 18.88 -4.71
N PHE A 246 -5.12 17.58 -4.84
CA PHE A 246 -5.77 16.72 -5.83
C PHE A 246 -6.83 15.81 -5.21
N LEU A 247 -6.51 15.14 -4.09
CA LEU A 247 -7.40 14.20 -3.41
C LEU A 247 -8.34 14.94 -2.43
N ARG A 248 -9.14 15.87 -2.97
CA ARG A 248 -10.10 16.68 -2.22
C ARG A 248 -11.43 15.96 -2.03
N TRP A 249 -12.24 16.49 -1.12
CA TRP A 249 -13.64 16.11 -1.00
C TRP A 249 -14.37 16.27 -2.35
N ASN A 250 -15.25 15.34 -2.71
CA ASN A 250 -15.99 15.29 -3.97
C ASN A 250 -15.16 15.03 -5.25
N CYS A 251 -13.87 14.74 -5.18
CA CYS A 251 -13.15 14.21 -6.34
C CYS A 251 -13.62 12.78 -6.67
N LYS A 252 -13.34 12.31 -7.89
CA LYS A 252 -13.41 10.90 -8.25
C LYS A 252 -12.02 10.36 -8.50
N ALA A 253 -11.77 9.15 -8.01
CA ALA A 253 -10.45 8.55 -8.10
C ALA A 253 -10.52 7.03 -8.21
N GLU A 254 -9.61 6.46 -9.00
CA GLU A 254 -9.25 5.05 -8.97
C GLU A 254 -8.02 4.85 -8.07
N PHE A 255 -7.90 3.68 -7.46
CA PHE A 255 -6.79 3.39 -6.54
C PHE A 255 -6.12 2.06 -6.87
N VAL A 256 -4.80 1.99 -6.72
CA VAL A 256 -4.09 0.73 -6.56
C VAL A 256 -3.70 0.60 -5.10
N LEU A 257 -4.33 -0.35 -4.42
CA LEU A 257 -4.20 -0.57 -2.98
C LEU A 257 -3.43 -1.85 -2.70
N GLN A 258 -2.44 -1.76 -1.82
CA GLN A 258 -1.67 -2.86 -1.30
C GLN A 258 -2.13 -3.18 0.12
N PHE A 259 -2.54 -4.43 0.36
CA PHE A 259 -2.65 -4.96 1.71
C PHE A 259 -1.22 -5.34 2.11
N PHE A 260 -0.52 -4.46 2.82
CA PHE A 260 0.93 -4.53 2.90
C PHE A 260 1.46 -5.15 4.21
N LYS A 261 0.65 -5.11 5.27
CA LYS A 261 1.00 -5.71 6.57
C LYS A 261 -0.22 -6.09 7.37
N VAL A 262 -0.05 -7.04 8.28
CA VAL A 262 -0.88 -7.20 9.47
C VAL A 262 -0.01 -6.77 10.65
N TRP A 263 -0.41 -5.70 11.34
CA TRP A 263 0.27 -5.28 12.55
C TRP A 263 -0.30 -6.04 13.74
N ILE A 264 0.56 -6.38 14.68
CA ILE A 264 0.21 -7.08 15.92
C ILE A 264 0.78 -6.23 17.06
N GLN A 265 -0.08 -5.67 17.90
CA GLN A 265 0.35 -4.83 19.01
C GLN A 265 1.12 -5.65 20.06
N ASN A 266 2.26 -5.11 20.48
CA ASN A 266 3.04 -5.64 21.59
C ASN A 266 2.61 -4.94 22.87
N GLY A 267 2.20 -5.72 23.87
CA GLY A 267 1.72 -5.22 25.16
C GLY A 267 0.26 -4.78 25.13
N GLY A 268 -0.47 -5.07 26.21
CA GLY A 268 -1.92 -4.85 26.32
C GLY A 268 -2.74 -5.98 25.70
N ASP A 269 -3.84 -5.63 25.02
CA ASP A 269 -4.90 -6.57 24.54
C ASP A 269 -4.51 -7.41 23.30
N TYR A 270 -3.23 -7.40 22.91
CA TYR A 270 -2.67 -8.13 21.75
C TYR A 270 -3.55 -8.01 20.48
N GLU A 271 -3.92 -6.77 20.15
CA GLU A 271 -4.77 -6.48 19.00
C GLU A 271 -3.99 -6.62 17.69
N CYS A 272 -4.67 -7.05 16.64
CA CYS A 272 -4.13 -7.05 15.29
C CYS A 272 -5.13 -6.58 14.24
N SER A 273 -4.64 -5.99 13.15
CA SER A 273 -5.46 -5.58 12.00
C SER A 273 -4.61 -5.51 10.73
N PHE A 274 -5.28 -5.55 9.58
CA PHE A 274 -4.65 -5.20 8.32
C PHE A 274 -4.28 -3.73 8.26
N GLY A 275 -3.14 -3.46 7.61
CA GLY A 275 -2.77 -2.17 7.09
C GLY A 275 -2.89 -2.18 5.57
N VAL A 276 -3.55 -1.15 5.05
CA VAL A 276 -3.70 -0.90 3.61
C VAL A 276 -2.88 0.33 3.24
N LYS A 277 -2.17 0.25 2.12
CA LYS A 277 -1.30 1.31 1.59
C LYS A 277 -1.66 1.56 0.14
N CYS A 278 -1.75 2.81 -0.28
CA CYS A 278 -1.98 3.19 -1.67
C CYS A 278 -0.64 3.33 -2.40
N SER A 279 -0.47 2.66 -3.53
CA SER A 279 0.70 2.81 -4.40
C SER A 279 0.46 3.78 -5.55
N GLN A 280 -0.76 3.80 -6.10
CA GLN A 280 -1.14 4.69 -7.20
C GLN A 280 -2.54 5.24 -6.97
N ILE A 281 -2.73 6.51 -7.33
CA ILE A 281 -4.01 7.20 -7.35
C ILE A 281 -4.19 7.78 -8.75
N HIS A 282 -5.33 7.54 -9.37
CA HIS A 282 -5.70 8.16 -10.63
C HIS A 282 -6.94 9.03 -10.39
N ILE A 283 -6.77 10.35 -10.37
CA ILE A 283 -7.84 11.31 -10.15
C ILE A 283 -8.54 11.59 -11.48
N THR A 284 -9.66 10.93 -11.72
CA THR A 284 -10.42 11.05 -12.97
C THR A 284 -11.23 12.33 -13.04
N GLU A 285 -11.73 12.82 -11.90
CA GLU A 285 -12.47 14.06 -11.79
C GLU A 285 -11.98 14.85 -10.57
N LEU A 286 -11.44 16.05 -10.81
CA LEU A 286 -11.11 16.98 -9.73
C LEU A 286 -12.40 17.47 -9.08
N ALA A 287 -12.35 17.77 -7.78
CA ALA A 287 -13.46 18.40 -7.10
C ALA A 287 -13.79 19.73 -7.80
N SER A 288 -15.04 19.90 -8.25
CA SER A 288 -15.51 21.19 -8.75
C SER A 288 -15.36 22.21 -7.64
N ASP A 289 -14.57 23.27 -7.85
CA ASP A 289 -14.44 24.37 -6.90
C ASP A 289 -15.81 25.04 -6.72
N SER A 290 -16.63 24.52 -5.80
CA SER A 290 -17.99 25.01 -5.57
C SER A 290 -18.03 26.33 -4.78
N SER A 291 -16.94 27.09 -4.77
CA SER A 291 -16.88 28.48 -4.30
C SER A 291 -15.55 29.15 -4.68
N SER A 292 -15.59 29.99 -5.72
CA SER A 292 -14.76 31.20 -5.91
C SER A 292 -13.26 31.14 -5.57
N SER A 293 -12.43 30.62 -6.47
CA SER A 293 -11.19 31.33 -6.85
C SER A 293 -10.74 30.84 -8.21
N SER A 294 -10.89 31.70 -9.21
CA SER A 294 -10.44 31.52 -10.57
C SER A 294 -8.95 31.18 -10.66
N VAL A 295 -8.62 29.96 -11.07
CA VAL A 295 -7.40 29.70 -11.84
C VAL A 295 -7.81 28.89 -13.08
N PRO A 296 -7.70 29.45 -14.30
CA PRO A 296 -8.13 28.77 -15.51
C PRO A 296 -7.07 27.74 -15.93
N ASN A 297 -7.36 26.45 -15.77
CA ASN A 297 -6.47 25.35 -16.17
C ASN A 297 -7.02 24.57 -17.37
N SER A 298 -7.55 25.27 -18.38
CA SER A 298 -8.28 24.66 -19.51
C SER A 298 -7.48 24.55 -20.81
N GLN A 299 -6.15 24.34 -20.76
CA GLN A 299 -5.36 24.38 -22.01
C GLN A 299 -4.28 23.32 -22.25
N LEU A 300 -4.13 22.26 -21.45
CA LEU A 300 -2.91 21.43 -21.61
C LEU A 300 -3.00 19.92 -21.82
N PHE A 301 -4.14 19.24 -21.93
CA PHE A 301 -4.09 17.79 -22.14
C PHE A 301 -5.14 17.28 -23.13
N SER A 302 -4.79 17.29 -24.42
CA SER A 302 -5.37 16.40 -25.41
C SER A 302 -4.40 15.23 -25.65
N LYS A 303 -4.90 14.02 -25.43
CA LYS A 303 -4.41 12.67 -25.84
C LYS A 303 -3.97 11.79 -24.67
N SER A 304 -4.93 11.00 -24.18
CA SER A 304 -4.73 9.82 -23.33
C SER A 304 -4.81 8.52 -24.15
N LEU A 305 -3.94 7.58 -23.80
CA LEU A 305 -3.94 6.18 -24.24
C LEU A 305 -5.07 5.30 -23.65
N PHE A 306 -6.05 5.84 -22.92
CA PHE A 306 -7.32 5.13 -22.64
C PHE A 306 -8.28 5.10 -23.85
N SER A 307 -7.97 5.78 -24.96
CA SER A 307 -8.74 5.67 -26.20
C SER A 307 -8.34 4.43 -26.99
N SER A 308 -9.10 3.34 -26.83
CA SER A 308 -9.11 2.19 -27.76
C SER A 308 -9.76 2.50 -29.13
N LYS A 309 -9.75 3.77 -29.57
CA LYS A 309 -10.15 4.16 -30.93
C LYS A 309 -8.93 4.59 -31.73
N LYS A 310 -8.67 3.80 -32.78
CA LYS A 310 -7.67 4.03 -33.84
C LYS A 310 -7.65 5.50 -34.27
N PRO A 311 -6.47 6.14 -34.40
CA PRO A 311 -6.37 7.46 -34.98
C PRO A 311 -6.67 7.36 -36.48
N ASN A 312 -7.75 8.00 -36.93
CA ASN A 312 -7.98 8.22 -38.35
C ASN A 312 -7.16 9.45 -38.76
N LEU A 313 -6.04 9.23 -39.44
CA LEU A 313 -5.17 10.29 -39.92
C LEU A 313 -5.74 10.89 -41.21
N ALA A 314 -6.27 12.11 -41.07
CA ALA A 314 -6.40 13.21 -42.02
C ALA A 314 -6.67 12.95 -43.53
N SER A 315 -7.70 13.60 -44.07
CA SER A 315 -7.47 14.70 -45.03
C SER A 315 -8.73 15.57 -45.19
N ALA A 316 -8.54 16.89 -45.18
CA ALA A 316 -9.49 17.84 -45.73
C ALA A 316 -9.03 18.16 -47.15
N SER A 317 -9.82 17.75 -48.15
CA SER A 317 -9.93 18.37 -49.46
C SER A 317 -10.97 17.60 -50.27
N GLY A 318 -12.13 18.21 -50.48
CA GLY A 318 -13.22 17.59 -51.23
C GLY A 318 -12.89 17.38 -52.71
N LYS A 319 -13.29 16.23 -53.24
CA LYS A 319 -14.12 16.11 -54.47
C LYS A 319 -14.55 14.65 -54.65
N GLN A 320 -15.83 14.47 -54.97
CA GLN A 320 -16.45 13.22 -55.44
C GLN A 320 -15.60 12.49 -56.48
N VAL A 321 -15.67 11.15 -56.48
CA VAL A 321 -16.18 10.30 -57.58
C VAL A 321 -16.22 8.83 -57.12
N GLU A 322 -17.33 8.16 -57.41
CA GLU A 322 -17.57 6.72 -57.27
C GLU A 322 -16.54 5.88 -58.04
N LYS A 323 -16.13 4.70 -57.52
CA LYS A 323 -16.31 3.40 -58.22
C LYS A 323 -15.88 2.18 -57.37
N GLU A 324 -16.60 1.11 -57.67
CA GLU A 324 -16.60 -0.32 -57.31
C GLU A 324 -15.27 -1.06 -57.00
N GLU A 325 -15.41 -2.02 -56.07
CA GLU A 325 -15.11 -3.48 -56.19
C GLU A 325 -13.69 -3.93 -56.57
N SER A 326 -13.05 -4.71 -55.67
CA SER A 326 -12.72 -6.14 -55.91
C SER A 326 -11.73 -6.71 -54.88
N GLU A 327 -11.92 -8.00 -54.61
CA GLU A 327 -11.17 -8.97 -53.80
C GLU A 327 -9.65 -9.02 -54.05
N LYS A 328 -8.85 -9.42 -53.03
CA LYS A 328 -8.05 -10.67 -53.06
C LYS A 328 -7.27 -10.97 -51.78
N GLU A 329 -7.17 -12.28 -51.50
CA GLU A 329 -6.38 -13.02 -50.52
C GLU A 329 -4.85 -12.90 -50.67
N GLU A 330 -4.10 -13.14 -49.57
CA GLU A 330 -3.15 -14.26 -49.32
C GLU A 330 -2.14 -13.86 -48.20
N SER A 331 -1.98 -14.67 -47.13
CA SER A 331 -0.84 -15.56 -46.77
C SER A 331 0.52 -14.81 -46.61
N GLU A 332 1.41 -15.02 -45.63
CA GLU A 332 2.09 -16.18 -45.01
C GLU A 332 2.61 -15.75 -43.60
N LYS A 333 2.59 -16.55 -42.52
CA LYS A 333 3.53 -17.60 -42.05
C LYS A 333 5.02 -17.24 -42.01
N GLU A 334 5.59 -17.19 -40.78
CA GLU A 334 6.89 -17.75 -40.29
C GLU A 334 7.05 -17.28 -38.82
N ALA A 335 7.31 -18.05 -37.75
CA ALA A 335 7.98 -19.32 -37.43
C ALA A 335 9.52 -19.27 -37.38
N SER A 336 10.11 -19.05 -36.19
CA SER A 336 11.46 -19.46 -35.72
C SER A 336 11.78 -18.66 -34.44
N GLU A 337 12.51 -19.08 -33.40
CA GLU A 337 13.12 -20.31 -32.87
C GLU A 337 13.45 -19.96 -31.39
N LYS A 338 13.13 -20.81 -30.40
CA LYS A 338 14.09 -21.61 -29.61
C LYS A 338 15.48 -20.99 -29.40
N GLU A 339 15.82 -20.70 -28.15
CA GLU A 339 17.07 -21.19 -27.55
C GLU A 339 16.90 -21.42 -26.04
N GLU A 340 17.07 -22.70 -25.67
CA GLU A 340 17.48 -23.20 -24.36
C GLU A 340 18.89 -22.71 -24.03
N SER A 341 19.17 -22.37 -22.78
CA SER A 341 20.39 -22.89 -22.14
C SER A 341 20.20 -23.00 -20.63
N GLU A 342 20.16 -24.25 -20.20
CA GLU A 342 20.47 -24.71 -18.86
C GLU A 342 21.91 -24.34 -18.52
N ASN A 343 22.17 -23.97 -17.27
CA ASN A 343 23.34 -24.48 -16.59
C ASN A 343 23.09 -24.52 -15.08
N GLU A 344 22.87 -25.75 -14.61
CA GLU A 344 23.07 -26.16 -13.24
C GLU A 344 24.57 -26.11 -12.94
N ASP A 345 24.99 -25.58 -11.80
CA ASP A 345 26.17 -26.12 -11.15
C ASP A 345 25.97 -26.16 -9.64
N ALA A 346 26.08 -27.38 -9.14
CA ALA A 346 25.86 -27.83 -7.80
C ALA A 346 27.23 -28.12 -7.18
N SER A 347 27.57 -27.43 -6.10
CA SER A 347 28.71 -27.79 -5.26
C SER A 347 28.45 -27.50 -3.78
N GLU A 348 27.75 -28.44 -3.14
CA GLU A 348 28.14 -28.98 -1.83
C GLU A 348 28.95 -30.27 -2.11
N PRO A 349 29.82 -30.80 -1.23
CA PRO A 349 29.77 -30.67 0.23
C PRO A 349 31.14 -30.53 0.93
N GLU A 350 31.17 -30.08 2.19
CA GLU A 350 32.13 -30.65 3.14
C GLU A 350 31.58 -30.61 4.57
N LYS A 351 31.43 -31.82 5.13
CA LYS A 351 31.11 -32.11 6.53
C LYS A 351 32.41 -32.16 7.31
N GLU A 352 32.44 -31.60 8.52
CA GLU A 352 33.11 -32.16 9.70
C GLU A 352 32.86 -31.31 10.98
N PRO A 353 33.15 -31.79 12.21
CA PRO A 353 32.22 -32.54 13.03
C PRO A 353 31.78 -31.79 14.31
N THR A 354 30.66 -32.23 14.88
CA THR A 354 30.19 -31.88 16.23
C THR A 354 31.09 -32.42 17.34
N PRO A 355 31.44 -31.60 18.35
CA PRO A 355 31.80 -32.08 19.69
C PRO A 355 30.59 -32.06 20.65
N GLU A 356 30.41 -33.19 21.34
CA GLU A 356 29.46 -33.43 22.43
C GLU A 356 29.84 -32.71 23.75
N PRO A 357 28.90 -32.63 24.73
CA PRO A 357 28.90 -31.60 25.78
C PRO A 357 29.73 -31.96 27.02
N THR A 358 30.28 -30.93 27.66
CA THR A 358 30.88 -31.04 29.00
C THR A 358 29.85 -30.72 30.10
N PRO A 359 29.79 -31.52 31.20
CA PRO A 359 28.88 -31.28 32.31
C PRO A 359 29.50 -30.34 33.35
N VAL A 360 28.91 -29.16 33.56
CA VAL A 360 29.29 -28.28 34.67
C VAL A 360 28.39 -28.53 35.88
N LYS A 361 28.97 -29.18 36.89
CA LYS A 361 28.48 -29.28 38.26
C LYS A 361 28.45 -27.88 38.90
N GLY A 362 27.25 -27.39 39.27
CA GLY A 362 27.07 -26.20 40.09
C GLY A 362 26.30 -26.53 41.37
N LYS A 363 27.03 -26.75 42.46
CA LYS A 363 26.52 -26.96 43.82
C LYS A 363 25.87 -25.67 44.36
N GLY A 364 24.63 -25.79 44.84
CA GLY A 364 24.34 -25.60 46.26
C GLY A 364 23.83 -24.25 46.78
N LYS A 365 22.83 -24.38 47.66
CA LYS A 365 22.39 -23.49 48.76
C LYS A 365 21.60 -22.24 48.29
N LYS A 366 20.52 -21.82 48.95
CA LYS A 366 20.04 -22.07 50.32
C LYS A 366 18.54 -21.76 50.37
N ALA A 367 17.82 -22.56 51.15
CA ALA A 367 16.48 -22.26 51.62
C ALA A 367 16.52 -21.08 52.61
N THR A 368 15.48 -20.23 52.56
CA THR A 368 15.05 -19.46 53.73
C THR A 368 13.53 -19.37 53.73
N THR A 369 12.94 -20.12 54.65
CA THR A 369 11.56 -20.04 55.11
C THR A 369 11.57 -19.26 56.43
N ALA A 370 10.77 -18.21 56.56
CA ALA A 370 10.23 -17.68 57.83
C ALA A 370 9.19 -16.60 57.46
N LYS A 371 7.87 -16.80 57.59
CA LYS A 371 7.02 -17.02 58.76
C LYS A 371 6.75 -15.72 59.56
N LYS A 372 5.48 -15.32 59.51
CA LYS A 372 4.65 -14.57 60.48
C LYS A 372 5.36 -13.77 61.58
N HIS A 373 5.03 -12.49 61.66
CA HIS A 373 4.21 -11.99 62.77
C HIS A 373 3.24 -10.93 62.29
#